data_AF-A0A7R9G257-F1
#
_entry.id   AF-A0A7R9G257-F1
#
_cell.length_a   1.000
_cell.length_b   1.000
_cell.length_c   1.000
_cell.angle_alpha   90.00
_cell.angle_beta   90.00
_cell.angle_gamma   90.00
#
_symmetry.space_group_name_H-M   'P 1'
#
loop_
_entity.id
_entity.type
_entity.pdbx_description
1 polymer ?
#
loop_
_entity_poly.entity_id
_entity_poly.type
_entity_poly.pdbx_seq_one_letter_code
_entity_poly.pdbx_strand_id
1 'polypeptide(L)'
;MDKLKSSIEEANMAVDKEREKNVSLLHLIFPPDIAKRLWLGETIEAKTHDNVTMLFSDIVGFTSICSTATPMMVINMLENLYNKFDEFCGQLDVYKVGRTHRPY
;
A
#
# COMPACT_ATOMS: atom_id res chain seq x y z
N MET A 1 -35.55 5.42 26.04
CA MET A 1 -34.09 5.41 26.29
C MET A 1 -33.38 4.31 25.50
N ASP A 2 -33.98 3.13 25.33
CA ASP A 2 -33.32 2.01 24.62
C ASP A 2 -33.06 2.28 23.14
N LYS A 3 -33.98 2.99 22.45
CA LYS A 3 -33.80 3.40 21.06
C LYS A 3 -32.60 4.34 20.87
N LEU A 4 -32.34 5.21 21.85
CA LEU A 4 -31.20 6.14 21.81
C LEU A 4 -29.88 5.39 22.06
N LYS A 5 -29.87 4.42 22.98
CA LYS A 5 -28.69 3.57 23.23
C LYS A 5 -28.33 2.71 22.02
N SER A 6 -29.33 2.06 21.40
CA SER A 6 -29.15 1.29 20.17
C SER A 6 -28.62 2.15 19.02
N SER A 7 -29.15 3.36 18.82
CA SER A 7 -28.61 4.26 17.78
C SER A 7 -27.19 4.75 18.07
N ILE A 8 -26.82 4.98 19.34
CA ILE A 8 -25.45 5.33 19.73
C ILE A 8 -24.49 4.15 19.49
N GLU A 9 -24.91 2.94 19.81
CA GLU A 9 -24.11 1.73 19.63
C GLU A 9 -23.90 1.42 18.15
N GLU A 10 -24.94 1.55 17.32
CA GLU A 10 -24.84 1.46 15.86
C GLU A 10 -23.91 2.53 15.27
N ALA A 11 -23.99 3.78 15.77
CA ALA A 11 -23.10 4.85 15.33
C ALA A 11 -21.64 4.60 15.72
N ASN A 12 -21.37 4.11 16.94
CA ASN A 12 -20.02 3.74 17.37
C ASN A 12 -19.46 2.59 16.52
N MET A 13 -20.24 1.55 16.24
CA MET A 13 -19.80 0.46 15.36
C MET A 13 -19.50 0.94 13.93
N ALA A 14 -20.29 1.87 13.40
CA ALA A 14 -20.04 2.44 12.08
C ALA A 14 -18.73 3.25 12.05
N VAL A 15 -18.48 4.05 13.09
CA VAL A 15 -17.24 4.82 13.26
C VAL A 15 -16.04 3.89 13.39
N ASP A 16 -16.13 2.83 14.19
CA ASP A 16 -15.04 1.86 14.35
C ASP A 16 -14.71 1.14 13.04
N LYS A 17 -15.73 0.75 12.27
CA LYS A 17 -15.54 0.12 10.95
C LYS A 17 -14.90 1.07 9.95
N GLU A 18 -15.26 2.35 9.96
CA GLU A 18 -14.63 3.37 9.12
C GLU A 18 -13.17 3.60 9.54
N ARG A 19 -12.92 3.57 10.86
CA ARG A 19 -11.58 3.67 11.45
C ARG A 19 -10.67 2.53 11.01
N GLU A 20 -11.14 1.29 11.10
CA GLU A 20 -10.39 0.10 10.67
C GLU A 20 -10.04 0.14 9.19
N LYS A 21 -10.98 0.57 8.34
CA LYS A 21 -10.73 0.73 6.90
C LYS A 21 -9.65 1.77 6.64
N ASN A 22 -9.73 2.93 7.29
CA ASN A 22 -8.74 4.00 7.11
C ASN A 22 -7.34 3.57 7.57
N VAL A 23 -7.24 2.85 8.68
CA VAL A 23 -5.96 2.29 9.16
C VAL A 23 -5.43 1.24 8.17
N SER A 24 -6.28 0.36 7.66
CA SER A 24 -5.90 -0.65 6.67
C SER A 24 -5.36 -0.02 5.37
N LEU A 25 -5.94 1.09 4.93
CA LEU A 25 -5.45 1.83 3.76
C LEU A 25 -4.06 2.45 4.00
N LEU A 26 -3.76 2.92 5.21
CA LEU A 26 -2.42 3.43 5.53
C LEU A 26 -1.36 2.32 5.47
N HIS A 27 -1.72 1.11 5.86
CA HIS A 27 -0.82 -0.06 5.77
C HIS A 27 -0.51 -0.51 4.34
N LEU A 28 -1.35 -0.13 3.35
CA LEU A 28 -1.05 -0.38 1.94
C LEU A 28 0.10 0.49 1.41
N ILE A 29 0.39 1.60 2.09
CA ILE A 29 1.34 2.62 1.62
C ILE A 29 2.57 2.65 2.51
N PHE A 30 2.37 2.57 3.83
CA PHE A 30 3.42 2.78 4.83
C PHE A 30 3.66 1.52 5.67
N PRO A 31 4.91 1.31 6.14
CA PRO A 31 5.19 0.30 7.15
C PRO A 31 4.31 0.48 8.39
N PRO A 32 4.00 -0.60 9.14
CA PRO A 32 3.07 -0.54 10.27
C PRO A 32 3.40 0.52 11.33
N ASP A 33 4.70 0.76 11.62
CA ASP A 33 5.11 1.79 12.58
C ASP A 33 4.80 3.20 12.07
N ILE A 34 5.10 3.47 10.81
CA ILE A 34 4.85 4.75 10.16
C ILE A 34 3.34 5.01 10.02
N ALA A 35 2.58 4.01 9.59
CA ALA A 35 1.12 4.10 9.49
C ALA A 35 0.47 4.45 10.84
N LYS A 36 0.91 3.80 11.94
CA LYS A 36 0.39 4.07 13.29
C LYS A 36 0.70 5.51 13.74
N ARG A 37 1.90 6.00 13.50
CA ARG A 37 2.32 7.36 13.89
C ARG A 37 1.57 8.42 13.08
N LEU A 38 1.39 8.21 11.78
CA LEU A 38 0.54 9.06 10.93
C LEU A 38 -0.90 9.10 11.43
N TRP A 39 -1.45 7.93 11.79
CA TRP A 39 -2.80 7.83 12.32
C TRP A 39 -2.99 8.60 13.64
N LEU A 40 -1.95 8.64 14.47
CA LEU A 40 -1.94 9.41 15.72
C LEU A 40 -1.68 10.91 15.51
N GLY A 41 -1.45 11.36 14.27
CA GLY A 41 -1.15 12.74 13.95
C GLY A 41 0.27 13.16 14.35
N GLU A 42 1.17 12.20 14.56
CA GLU A 42 2.56 12.48 14.92
C GLU A 42 3.36 12.98 13.71
N THR A 43 4.34 13.86 13.98
CA THR A 43 5.36 14.20 13.00
C THR A 43 6.33 13.04 12.83
N ILE A 44 6.66 12.72 11.58
CA ILE A 44 7.64 11.69 11.23
C ILE A 44 8.90 12.37 10.73
N GLU A 45 9.97 12.22 11.51
CA GLU A 45 11.30 12.64 11.10
C GLU A 45 11.94 11.63 10.14
N ALA A 46 12.81 12.13 9.26
CA ALA A 46 13.58 11.28 8.37
C ALA A 46 14.50 10.36 9.19
N LYS A 47 14.43 9.05 8.89
CA LYS A 47 15.29 8.04 9.51
C LYS A 47 16.39 7.63 8.54
N THR A 48 17.59 7.49 9.07
CA THR A 48 18.70 6.82 8.38
C THR A 48 18.73 5.37 8.81
N HIS A 49 18.99 4.46 7.87
CA HIS A 49 19.09 3.04 8.12
C HIS A 49 20.46 2.55 7.62
N ASP A 50 21.30 2.06 8.52
CA ASP A 50 22.69 1.70 8.21
C ASP A 50 22.81 0.38 7.42
N ASN A 51 21.87 -0.55 7.63
CA ASN A 51 21.88 -1.88 7.01
C ASN A 51 20.62 -2.09 6.18
N VAL A 52 20.66 -1.63 4.93
CA VAL A 52 19.59 -1.81 3.96
C VAL A 52 20.09 -2.51 2.70
N THR A 53 19.26 -3.39 2.16
CA THR A 53 19.49 -4.00 0.84
C THR A 53 18.39 -3.54 -0.09
N MET A 54 18.76 -2.97 -1.24
CA MET A 54 17.81 -2.53 -2.25
C MET A 54 17.81 -3.48 -3.44
N LEU A 55 16.62 -3.86 -3.89
CA LEU A 55 16.42 -4.60 -5.13
C LEU A 55 15.82 -3.65 -6.17
N PHE A 56 16.53 -3.45 -7.28
CA PHE A 56 16.02 -2.75 -8.45
C PHE A 56 15.68 -3.77 -9.54
N SER A 57 14.52 -3.62 -10.15
CA SER A 57 14.08 -4.47 -11.25
C SER A 57 13.38 -3.65 -12.32
N ASP A 58 13.56 -4.05 -13.57
CA ASP A 58 12.92 -3.47 -14.74
C ASP A 58 12.46 -4.58 -15.70
N ILE A 59 11.47 -4.28 -16.53
CA ILE A 59 10.93 -5.20 -17.53
C ILE A 59 11.67 -4.96 -18.85
N VAL A 60 12.58 -5.87 -19.18
CA VAL A 60 13.32 -5.81 -20.45
C VAL A 60 12.34 -5.83 -21.62
N GLY A 61 12.50 -4.88 -22.54
CA GLY A 61 11.67 -4.80 -23.75
C GLY A 61 10.26 -4.27 -23.52
N PHE A 62 9.96 -3.65 -22.37
CA PHE A 62 8.64 -3.10 -22.06
C PHE A 62 8.08 -2.19 -23.18
N THR A 63 8.91 -1.32 -23.76
CA THR A 63 8.51 -0.46 -24.89
C THR A 63 8.04 -1.27 -26.10
N SER A 64 8.75 -2.36 -26.43
CA SER A 64 8.39 -3.25 -27.54
C SER A 64 7.09 -4.01 -27.25
N ILE A 65 6.89 -4.45 -26.01
CA ILE A 65 5.64 -5.08 -25.57
C ILE A 65 4.48 -4.10 -25.73
N CYS A 66 4.62 -2.87 -25.23
CA CYS A 66 3.60 -1.83 -25.35
C CYS A 66 3.31 -1.41 -26.79
N SER A 67 4.27 -1.57 -27.71
CA SER A 67 4.08 -1.24 -29.14
C SER A 67 3.28 -2.30 -29.91
N THR A 68 3.22 -3.53 -29.41
CA THR A 68 2.59 -4.67 -30.10
C THR A 68 1.32 -5.18 -29.39
N ALA A 69 1.22 -5.00 -28.08
CA ALA A 69 0.09 -5.43 -27.27
C ALA A 69 -1.00 -4.35 -27.17
N THR A 70 -2.24 -4.78 -26.95
CA THR A 70 -3.31 -3.84 -26.62
C THR A 70 -3.12 -3.28 -25.20
N PRO A 71 -3.62 -2.07 -24.90
CA PRO A 71 -3.51 -1.49 -23.55
C PRO A 71 -4.02 -2.43 -22.45
N MET A 72 -5.14 -3.13 -22.68
CA MET A 72 -5.69 -4.09 -21.72
C MET A 72 -4.77 -5.29 -21.48
N MET A 73 -4.09 -5.79 -22.53
CA MET A 73 -3.12 -6.88 -22.36
C MET A 73 -1.93 -6.44 -21.51
N VAL A 74 -1.44 -5.21 -21.72
CA VAL A 74 -0.34 -4.65 -20.92
C VAL A 74 -0.76 -4.48 -19.46
N ILE A 75 -1.96 -3.94 -19.21
CA ILE A 75 -2.50 -3.77 -17.85
C ILE A 75 -2.61 -5.13 -17.15
N ASN A 76 -3.22 -6.12 -17.80
CA ASN A 76 -3.36 -7.47 -17.24
C ASN A 76 -2.00 -8.13 -16.95
N MET A 77 -1.00 -7.92 -17.81
CA MET A 77 0.35 -8.43 -17.58
C MET A 77 0.96 -7.79 -16.32
N LEU A 78 0.88 -6.46 -16.20
CA LEU A 78 1.43 -5.72 -15.06
C LEU A 78 0.71 -6.07 -13.76
N GLU A 79 -0.62 -6.17 -13.79
CA GLU A 79 -1.41 -6.56 -12.62
C GLU A 79 -1.01 -7.95 -12.12
N ASN A 80 -0.92 -8.93 -13.01
CA ASN A 80 -0.47 -10.28 -12.65
C ASN A 80 0.96 -10.31 -12.10
N LEU A 81 1.86 -9.51 -12.67
CA LEU A 81 3.25 -9.42 -12.22
C LEU A 81 3.34 -8.80 -10.83
N TYR A 82 2.69 -7.66 -10.61
CA TYR A 82 2.74 -6.96 -9.32
C TYR A 82 2.00 -7.69 -8.22
N ASN A 83 0.87 -8.36 -8.51
CA ASN A 83 0.17 -9.19 -7.52
C ASN A 83 1.07 -10.32 -7.01
N LYS A 84 1.83 -10.98 -7.90
CA LYS A 84 2.81 -12.00 -7.50
C LYS A 84 3.96 -11.40 -6.69
N PHE A 85 4.47 -10.25 -7.08
CA PHE A 85 5.49 -9.56 -6.27
C PHE A 85 4.99 -9.21 -4.88
N ASP A 86 3.75 -8.72 -4.76
CA ASP A 86 3.15 -8.32 -3.50
C ASP A 86 2.93 -9.54 -2.58
N GLU A 87 2.53 -10.68 -3.15
CA GLU A 87 2.45 -11.96 -2.45
C GLU A 87 3.83 -12.39 -1.90
N PHE A 88 4.87 -12.38 -2.74
CA PHE A 88 6.22 -12.71 -2.29
C PHE A 88 6.78 -11.72 -1.28
N CYS A 89 6.44 -10.43 -1.40
CA CYS A 89 6.84 -9.42 -0.42
C CYS A 89 6.27 -9.72 0.96
N GLY A 90 4.99 -10.11 1.03
CA GLY A 90 4.36 -10.54 2.28
C GLY A 90 4.96 -11.83 2.85
N GLN A 91 5.32 -12.81 2.00
CA GLN A 91 5.92 -14.07 2.45
C GLN A 91 7.35 -13.92 2.97
N LEU A 92 8.14 -13.02 2.36
CA LEU A 92 9.55 -12.80 2.70
C LEU A 92 9.76 -11.68 3.72
N ASP A 93 8.69 -11.04 4.19
CA ASP A 93 8.73 -9.87 5.08
C ASP A 93 9.61 -8.73 4.53
N VAL A 94 9.49 -8.46 3.22
CA VAL A 94 10.22 -7.38 2.55
C VAL A 94 9.28 -6.22 2.21
N TYR A 95 9.74 -5.00 2.47
CA TYR A 95 8.94 -3.80 2.20
C TYR A 95 9.09 -3.33 0.75
N LYS A 96 7.97 -3.30 0.03
CA LYS A 96 7.89 -2.71 -1.32
C LYS A 96 7.87 -1.19 -1.24
N VAL A 97 8.91 -0.56 -1.77
CA VAL A 97 8.98 0.90 -1.88
C VAL A 97 8.16 1.37 -3.08
N GLY A 98 7.31 2.38 -2.87
CA GLY A 98 6.56 3.02 -3.96
C GLY A 98 7.48 3.60 -5.03
N ARG A 99 7.08 3.51 -6.31
CA ARG A 99 7.88 4.08 -7.40
C ARG A 99 8.00 5.58 -7.18
N THR A 100 9.21 6.04 -6.90
CA THR A 100 9.52 7.46 -7.03
C THR A 100 9.53 7.75 -8.52
N HIS A 101 8.57 8.54 -9.00
CA HIS A 101 8.73 9.20 -10.29
C HIS A 101 9.88 10.20 -10.08
N ARG A 102 11.12 9.73 -10.21
CA ARG A 102 12.25 10.65 -10.34
C ARG A 102 12.15 11.26 -11.74
N PRO A 103 12.02 12.59 -11.85
CA PRO A 103 12.11 13.27 -13.14
C PRO A 103 13.59 13.39 -13.49
N TYR A 104 14.23 12.30 -13.90
CA TYR A 104 15.52 12.32 -14.59
C TYR A 104 15.56 11.21 -15.63
#